data_AF-A0A1V5A338-F1
#
_entry.id   AF-A0A1V5A338-F1
#
_cell.length_a   1.000
_cell.length_b   1.000
_cell.length_c   1.000
_cell.angle_alpha   90.00
_cell.angle_beta   90.00
_cell.angle_gamma   90.00
#
_symmetry.space_group_name_H-M   'P 1'
#
loop_
_entity.id
_entity.type
_entity.pdbx_description
1 polymer ?
#
loop_
_entity_poly.entity_id
_entity_poly.type
_entity_poly.pdbx_seq_one_letter_code
_entity_poly.pdbx_strand_id
1 'polypeptide(L)'
;MDEATKEQLKWKFYRLAIILNAIVLLVALGVIAILKLPEPVALPGGIALILLAVGLAIYFRKQYVSTKKWLDEQASKDRAGGHGQ
;
A
#
# COMPACT_ATOMS: atom_id res chain seq x y z
N MET A 1 -0.42 9.47 23.66
CA MET A 1 -0.36 9.93 22.25
C MET A 1 -1.22 11.15 22.02
N ASP A 2 -0.58 12.24 21.61
CA ASP A 2 -1.19 13.49 21.13
C ASP A 2 -2.15 13.23 19.94
N GLU A 3 -3.27 13.96 19.87
CA GLU A 3 -4.31 13.76 18.84
C GLU A 3 -3.77 13.95 17.42
N ALA A 4 -2.84 14.90 17.22
CA ALA A 4 -2.23 15.15 15.92
C ALA A 4 -1.41 13.95 15.41
N THR A 5 -0.80 13.19 16.31
CA THR A 5 -0.03 11.98 15.94
C THR A 5 -0.96 10.84 15.53
N LYS A 6 -2.11 10.70 16.19
CA LYS A 6 -3.13 9.69 15.84
C LYS A 6 -3.77 9.96 14.48
N GLU A 7 -4.01 11.22 14.14
CA GLU A 7 -4.53 11.58 12.81
C GLU A 7 -3.52 11.29 11.70
N GLN A 8 -2.24 11.63 11.90
CA GLN A 8 -1.19 11.30 10.93
C GLN A 8 -1.07 9.79 10.69
N LEU A 9 -1.19 8.98 11.75
CA LEU A 9 -1.25 7.53 11.65
C LEU A 9 -2.40 7.08 10.76
N LYS A 10 -3.63 7.54 11.05
CA LYS A 10 -4.84 7.20 10.27
C LYS A 10 -4.66 7.54 8.79
N TRP A 11 -4.12 8.72 8.48
CA TRP A 11 -3.87 9.13 7.10
C TRP A 11 -2.85 8.23 6.39
N LYS A 12 -1.74 7.88 7.06
CA LYS A 12 -0.75 6.95 6.50
C LYS A 12 -1.36 5.57 6.20
N PHE A 13 -2.18 5.04 7.10
CA PHE A 13 -2.88 3.77 6.89
C PHE A 13 -3.93 3.85 5.78
N TYR A 14 -4.72 4.92 5.74
CA TYR A 14 -5.73 5.14 4.70
C TYR A 14 -5.08 5.18 3.31
N ARG A 15 -3.97 5.91 3.17
CA ARG A 15 -3.18 5.95 1.94
C ARG A 15 -2.65 4.58 1.53
N LEU A 16 -2.13 3.79 2.48
CA LEU A 16 -1.70 2.42 2.23
C LEU A 16 -2.86 1.55 1.74
N ALA A 17 -4.01 1.59 2.42
CA ALA A 17 -5.20 0.82 2.04
C ALA A 17 -5.69 1.16 0.62
N ILE A 18 -5.70 2.44 0.24
CA ILE A 18 -6.05 2.88 -1.12
C ILE A 18 -5.10 2.26 -2.15
N ILE A 19 -3.78 2.33 -1.92
CA ILE A 19 -2.79 1.79 -2.86
C ILE A 19 -2.94 0.28 -2.98
N LEU A 20 -3.16 -0.43 -1.87
CA LEU A 20 -3.39 -1.86 -1.89
C LEU A 20 -4.64 -2.24 -2.69
N ASN A 21 -5.75 -1.53 -2.49
CA ASN A 21 -6.96 -1.75 -3.28
C ASN A 21 -6.73 -1.46 -4.76
N ALA A 22 -5.98 -0.40 -5.10
CA ALA A 22 -5.63 -0.11 -6.49
C ALA A 22 -4.83 -1.26 -7.12
N ILE A 23 -3.89 -1.87 -6.39
CA ILE A 23 -3.15 -3.06 -6.86
C ILE A 23 -4.10 -4.22 -7.12
N VAL A 24 -5.01 -4.51 -6.18
CA VAL A 24 -5.99 -5.60 -6.34
C VAL A 24 -6.88 -5.38 -7.56
N LEU A 25 -7.36 -4.14 -7.77
CA LEU A 25 -8.15 -3.77 -8.94
C LEU A 25 -7.36 -3.92 -10.25
N LEU A 26 -6.09 -3.49 -10.29
CA LEU A 26 -5.24 -3.66 -11.47
C LEU A 26 -5.01 -5.12 -11.82
N VAL A 27 -4.78 -5.97 -10.81
CA VAL A 27 -4.64 -7.41 -11.02
C VAL A 27 -5.94 -8.01 -11.56
N ALA A 28 -7.08 -7.67 -10.95
CA ALA A 28 -8.39 -8.14 -11.41
C ALA A 28 -8.66 -7.71 -12.85
N LEU A 29 -8.40 -6.44 -13.19
CA LEU A 29 -8.52 -5.91 -14.55
C LEU A 29 -7.57 -6.60 -15.52
N GLY A 30 -6.33 -6.90 -15.11
CA GLY A 30 -5.37 -7.64 -15.92
C GLY A 30 -5.85 -9.05 -16.26
N VAL A 31 -6.39 -9.77 -15.28
CA VAL A 31 -6.98 -11.10 -15.49
C VAL A 31 -8.22 -11.02 -16.39
N ILE A 32 -9.11 -10.06 -16.14
CA ILE A 32 -10.30 -9.84 -16.98
C ILE A 32 -9.88 -9.52 -18.41
N ALA A 33 -8.87 -8.66 -18.60
CA ALA A 33 -8.34 -8.31 -19.91
C ALA A 33 -7.89 -9.54 -20.69
N ILE A 34 -7.13 -10.45 -20.08
CA ILE A 34 -6.65 -11.68 -20.73
C ILE A 34 -7.82 -12.60 -21.11
N LEU A 35 -8.86 -12.69 -20.26
CA LEU A 35 -9.96 -13.62 -20.46
C LEU A 35 -11.10 -13.09 -21.33
N LYS A 36 -11.26 -11.76 -21.43
CA LYS A 36 -12.45 -11.12 -22.04
C LYS A 36 -12.15 -10.23 -23.24
N LEU A 37 -10.93 -9.72 -23.41
CA LEU A 37 -10.59 -8.93 -24.61
C LEU A 37 -10.35 -9.86 -25.81
N PRO A 38 -10.59 -9.37 -27.04
CA PRO A 38 -10.21 -10.08 -28.24
C PRO A 38 -8.68 -10.07 -28.44
N GLU A 39 -8.15 -11.13 -29.05
CA GLU A 39 -6.78 -11.15 -29.58
C GLU A 39 -6.65 -10.11 -30.71
N PRO A 40 -5.48 -9.45 -30.88
CA PRO A 40 -4.20 -9.69 -30.21
C PRO A 40 -3.96 -8.79 -28.99
N VAL A 41 -4.94 -8.01 -28.54
CA VAL A 41 -4.75 -6.99 -27.49
C VAL A 41 -4.92 -7.54 -26.06
N ALA A 42 -5.59 -8.68 -25.92
CA ALA A 42 -5.89 -9.31 -24.64
C ALA A 42 -4.63 -9.63 -23.84
N LEU A 43 -3.71 -10.37 -24.44
CA LEU A 43 -2.46 -10.79 -23.82
C LEU A 43 -1.53 -9.61 -23.47
N PRO A 44 -1.15 -8.70 -24.39
CA PRO A 44 -0.27 -7.58 -24.06
C PRO A 44 -0.91 -6.59 -23.11
N GLY A 45 -2.23 -6.32 -23.23
CA GLY A 45 -2.96 -5.44 -22.31
C GLY A 45 -3.02 -6.01 -20.89
N GLY A 46 -3.29 -7.31 -20.77
CA GLY A 46 -3.25 -8.02 -19.50
C GLY A 46 -1.87 -7.99 -18.84
N ILE A 47 -0.82 -8.34 -19.59
CA ILE A 47 0.55 -8.31 -19.11
C ILE A 47 0.94 -6.91 -18.64
N ALA A 48 0.59 -5.86 -19.40
CA ALA A 48 0.88 -4.48 -19.02
C ALA A 48 0.21 -4.10 -17.68
N LEU A 49 -1.06 -4.48 -17.46
CA LEU A 49 -1.77 -4.23 -16.20
C LEU A 49 -1.15 -4.99 -15.02
N ILE A 50 -0.77 -6.24 -15.22
CA ILE A 50 -0.10 -7.04 -14.19
C ILE A 50 1.28 -6.45 -13.85
N LEU A 51 2.07 -6.05 -14.85
CA LEU A 51 3.36 -5.40 -14.61
C LEU A 51 3.21 -4.08 -13.84
N LEU A 52 2.19 -3.28 -14.17
CA LEU A 52 1.87 -2.07 -13.44
C LEU A 52 1.52 -2.38 -11.97
N ALA A 53 0.70 -3.42 -11.74
CA ALA A 53 0.32 -3.86 -10.41
C ALA A 53 1.54 -4.31 -9.58
N VAL A 54 2.48 -5.05 -10.18
CA VAL A 54 3.74 -5.45 -9.54
C VAL A 54 4.57 -4.22 -9.17
N GLY A 55 4.68 -3.23 -10.06
CA GLY A 55 5.37 -1.97 -9.78
C GLY A 55 4.77 -1.24 -8.57
N LEU A 56 3.44 -1.10 -8.53
CA LEU A 56 2.75 -0.51 -7.38
C LEU A 56 2.92 -1.35 -6.11
N ALA A 57 2.92 -2.68 -6.20
CA ALA A 57 3.13 -3.56 -5.05
C ALA A 57 4.51 -3.37 -4.41
N ILE A 58 5.56 -3.19 -5.23
CA ILE A 58 6.90 -2.87 -4.73
C ILE A 58 6.91 -1.50 -4.05
N TYR A 59 6.28 -0.49 -4.65
CA TYR A 59 6.15 0.84 -4.04
C TYR A 59 5.40 0.79 -2.70
N PHE A 60 4.26 0.08 -2.66
CA PHE A 60 3.47 -0.16 -1.47
C PHE A 60 4.29 -0.81 -0.37
N ARG A 61 5.05 -1.87 -0.71
CA ARG A 61 5.92 -2.57 0.26
C ARG A 61 6.95 -1.63 0.89
N LYS A 62 7.58 -0.76 0.10
CA LYS A 62 8.52 0.25 0.62
C LYS A 62 7.85 1.23 1.59
N GLN A 63 6.68 1.75 1.23
CA GLN A 63 5.91 2.66 2.08
C GLN A 63 5.42 1.99 3.37
N TYR A 64 4.99 0.72 3.28
CA TYR A 64 4.54 -0.07 4.42
C TYR A 64 5.68 -0.27 5.43
N VAL A 65 6.87 -0.71 4.97
CA VAL A 65 8.04 -0.90 5.83
C VAL A 65 8.47 0.41 6.50
N SER A 66 8.48 1.52 5.74
CA SER A 66 8.80 2.85 6.29
C SER A 66 7.81 3.26 7.39
N THR A 67 6.51 3.10 7.12
CA THR A 67 5.45 3.42 8.09
C THR A 67 5.56 2.55 9.34
N LYS A 68 5.86 1.25 9.19
CA LYS A 68 6.05 0.33 10.31
C LYS A 68 7.24 0.74 11.18
N LYS A 69 8.40 1.06 10.58
CA LYS A 69 9.58 1.54 11.32
C LYS A 69 9.26 2.80 12.12
N TRP A 70 8.59 3.76 11.49
CA TRP A 70 8.16 4.98 12.19
C TRP A 70 7.19 4.67 13.35
N LEU A 71 6.29 3.69 13.18
CA LEU A 71 5.37 3.25 14.24
C LEU A 71 6.12 2.65 15.44
N ASP A 72 7.12 1.83 15.17
CA ASP A 72 7.97 1.20 16.19
C ASP A 72 8.79 2.26 16.95
N GLU A 73 9.34 3.27 16.25
CA GLU A 73 10.03 4.41 16.86
C GLU A 73 9.10 5.21 17.79
N GLN A 74 7.87 5.49 17.36
CA GLN A 74 6.89 6.21 18.18
C GLN A 74 6.48 5.39 19.42
N ALA A 75 6.27 4.09 19.27
CA ALA A 75 5.98 3.19 20.38
C ALA A 75 7.15 3.09 21.37
N SER A 76 8.40 3.12 20.89
CA SER A 76 9.58 3.13 21.75
C SER A 76 9.71 4.43 22.57
N LYS A 77 9.40 5.59 21.96
CA LYS A 77 9.43 6.91 22.64
C LYS A 77 8.36 7.03 23.72
N ASP A 78 7.15 6.53 23.45
CA ASP A 78 6.04 6.52 24.42
C ASP A 78 6.39 5.70 25.66
N ARG A 79 7.07 4.55 25.49
CA ARG A 79 7.55 3.73 26.62
C ARG A 79 8.72 4.37 27.38
N ALA A 80 9.65 5.04 26.69
CA ALA A 80 10.80 5.69 27.33
C ALA A 80 10.43 6.99 28.07
N GLY A 81 9.35 7.68 27.66
CA GLY A 81 8.83 8.86 28.34
C GLY A 81 7.92 8.57 29.55
N GLY A 82 7.60 7.30 29.82
CA GLY A 82 6.67 6.87 30.87
C GLY A 82 7.31 6.59 32.25
N HIS A 83 8.54 7.03 32.51
CA HIS A 83 9.24 6.84 33.80
C HIS A 83 9.63 8.19 34.47
N GLY A 84 8.81 9.21 34.31
CA GLY A 84 9.07 10.55 34.87
C GLY A 84 7.83 11.36 35.23
N GLN A 85 6.72 10.71 35.57
CA GLN A 85 5.63 11.33 36.32
C GLN A 85 5.32 10.51 37.56
#